data_AF-A0A0M1JAU7-F1
#
_entry.id   AF-A0A0M1JAU7-F1
#
_cell.length_a   1.000
_cell.length_b   1.000
_cell.length_c   1.000
_cell.angle_alpha   90.00
_cell.angle_beta   90.00
_cell.angle_gamma   90.00
#
_symmetry.space_group_name_H-M   'P 1'
#
loop_
_entity.id
_entity.type
_entity.pdbx_description
1 polymer ?
#
loop_
_entity_poly.entity_id
_entity_poly.type
_entity_poly.pdbx_seq_one_letter_code
_entity_poly.pdbx_strand_id
1 'polypeptide(L)'
;MIFISEYFKTQFRLKNRGVLFAILLLSLITVSRQIAAKDLYLLEGRVWEGGQEAGYSLSDNNLIDLLGANLSNAFLNDAGLTNLFSIYTPTSQAQLTLFVGGIPVIASYAANSTTLVFEVPSLNITRSFTGQTRDESATNFANFLEGPEGQEILNKLLQGLAEQSPISPVAGNPNSLQSTMAASTFSVGTGIGILSGPGDMFGLDGADLASTPGGFAEVPNLANAGGDVGFANSDGHKSVFITLPLRYSYYLTNPQYAITLDLPLTYINTEGVRTGTGSFGLSLRVPILDNWYITPSIRAGATGSEGIDAVAIMYSGDISSSYRINWGDLRLNIGNTFGYYETAPVTIGDNTVDYDLQNTVLKNGLSLEGSLGTSLFSRPGVWQVYVVDTHFFGDRLFLEHYNDIGVLVGTRKTADSQSWDAFQLGLAWTTGNKYNAIRANLSYRF
;
A
#
# COMPACT_ATOMS: atom_id res chain seq x y z
N MET A 1 1.14 25.95 24.61
CA MET A 1 0.41 26.08 25.88
C MET A 1 -1.08 25.86 25.61
N ILE A 2 -1.57 24.62 25.84
CA ILE A 2 -2.84 24.22 26.49
C ILE A 2 -4.20 24.78 25.96
N PHE A 3 -5.02 23.82 25.46
CA PHE A 3 -6.51 23.66 25.45
C PHE A 3 -7.39 24.61 24.60
N ILE A 4 -8.14 24.13 23.60
CA ILE A 4 -9.41 23.34 23.62
C ILE A 4 -10.55 24.07 24.35
N SER A 5 -11.64 24.39 23.64
CA SER A 5 -13.03 24.24 24.13
C SER A 5 -14.08 24.63 23.09
N GLU A 6 -14.96 23.66 22.82
CA GLU A 6 -16.38 23.78 22.42
C GLU A 6 -16.77 24.61 21.19
N TYR A 7 -17.25 23.94 20.13
CA TYR A 7 -18.57 24.23 19.56
C TYR A 7 -19.08 23.00 18.78
N PHE A 8 -20.40 22.84 18.75
CA PHE A 8 -21.20 21.79 18.10
C PHE A 8 -21.58 20.53 18.90
N LYS A 9 -22.53 20.75 19.83
CA LYS A 9 -23.68 19.85 20.05
C LYS A 9 -24.81 20.22 19.09
N THR A 10 -25.20 19.31 18.19
CA THR A 10 -26.59 19.22 17.74
C THR A 10 -26.97 17.76 17.51
N GLN A 11 -28.15 17.41 18.00
CA GLN A 11 -28.67 16.06 18.14
C GLN A 11 -29.18 15.52 16.81
N PHE A 12 -28.74 14.32 16.41
CA PHE A 12 -29.46 13.49 15.45
C PHE A 12 -29.84 12.17 16.13
N ARG A 13 -31.12 12.05 16.48
CA ARG A 13 -31.77 10.78 16.86
C ARG A 13 -32.12 10.03 15.58
N LEU A 14 -31.47 8.90 15.33
CA LEU A 14 -31.94 7.88 14.38
C LEU A 14 -32.22 6.57 15.12
N LYS A 15 -33.51 6.22 15.12
CA LYS A 15 -34.11 5.07 15.80
C LYS A 15 -33.89 3.81 14.95
N ASN A 16 -33.32 2.76 15.55
CA ASN A 16 -33.50 1.34 15.22
C ASN A 16 -33.13 0.79 13.83
N ARG A 17 -31.98 1.16 13.24
CA ARG A 17 -31.36 0.38 12.15
C ARG A 17 -29.82 0.19 12.23
N GLY A 18 -29.19 0.50 13.35
CA GLY A 18 -27.72 0.45 13.52
C GLY A 18 -27.13 -0.88 14.00
N VAL A 19 -27.95 -1.87 14.34
CA VAL A 19 -27.46 -3.08 15.02
C VAL A 19 -26.83 -4.10 14.05
N LEU A 20 -27.25 -4.15 12.77
CA LEU A 20 -26.60 -5.05 11.80
C LEU A 20 -25.24 -4.52 11.29
N PHE A 21 -25.07 -3.20 11.19
CA PHE A 21 -23.82 -2.58 10.70
C PHE A 21 -22.72 -2.58 11.76
N ALA A 22 -23.09 -2.42 13.04
CA ALA A 22 -22.17 -2.55 14.16
C ALA A 22 -21.77 -4.01 14.43
N ILE A 23 -22.65 -4.98 14.17
CA ILE A 23 -22.33 -6.41 14.32
C ILE A 23 -21.43 -6.90 13.17
N LEU A 24 -21.57 -6.39 11.94
CA LEU A 24 -20.63 -6.74 10.85
C LEU A 24 -19.23 -6.16 11.11
N LEU A 25 -19.13 -4.90 11.58
CA LEU A 25 -17.84 -4.29 11.95
C LEU A 25 -17.21 -4.91 13.20
N LEU A 26 -17.98 -5.33 14.21
CA LEU A 26 -17.44 -6.02 15.40
C LEU A 26 -17.13 -7.51 15.14
N SER A 27 -17.80 -8.16 14.18
CA SER A 27 -17.52 -9.56 13.84
C SER A 27 -16.27 -9.76 12.96
N LEU A 28 -15.81 -8.70 12.29
CA LEU A 28 -14.54 -8.68 11.54
C LEU A 28 -13.30 -8.45 12.44
N ILE A 29 -13.50 -8.13 13.72
CA ILE A 29 -12.42 -7.95 14.70
C ILE A 29 -12.07 -9.26 15.44
N THR A 30 -12.85 -10.33 15.24
CA THR A 30 -12.66 -11.63 15.93
C THR A 30 -11.98 -12.72 15.10
N VAL A 31 -11.12 -12.35 14.13
CA VAL A 31 -10.14 -13.30 13.54
C VAL A 31 -8.77 -13.03 14.14
N SER A 32 -8.67 -13.00 15.47
CA SER A 32 -7.40 -13.21 16.18
C SER A 32 -7.14 -14.71 16.31
N ARG A 33 -6.99 -15.40 15.18
CA ARG A 33 -6.18 -16.63 15.23
C ARG A 33 -4.74 -16.14 15.31
N GLN A 34 -4.03 -16.55 16.36
CA GLN A 34 -2.57 -16.52 16.41
C GLN A 34 -2.06 -17.27 15.17
N ILE A 35 -1.87 -16.53 14.07
CA ILE A 35 -0.93 -16.93 13.05
C ILE A 35 0.40 -16.81 13.79
N ALA A 36 1.09 -17.93 13.97
CA ALA A 36 2.43 -17.94 14.52
C ALA A 36 3.25 -16.91 13.73
N ALA A 37 3.56 -15.78 14.36
CA ALA A 37 4.33 -14.72 13.76
C ALA A 37 5.69 -15.31 13.40
N LYS A 38 6.10 -15.20 12.14
CA LYS A 38 7.50 -15.38 11.80
C LYS A 38 8.15 -14.06 12.18
N ASP A 39 9.11 -14.08 13.11
CA ASP A 39 9.72 -12.85 13.60
C ASP A 39 10.34 -12.07 12.43
N LEU A 40 9.87 -10.84 12.26
CA LEU A 40 10.21 -9.98 11.12
C LEU A 40 11.59 -9.34 11.25
N TYR A 41 12.06 -9.21 12.49
CA TYR A 41 13.42 -8.82 12.82
C TYR A 41 14.11 -9.91 13.60
N LEU A 42 15.34 -10.17 13.18
CA LEU A 42 16.23 -11.12 13.81
C LEU A 42 17.58 -10.44 13.97
N LEU A 43 18.05 -10.32 15.20
CA LEU A 43 19.42 -9.97 15.52
C LEU A 43 20.15 -11.25 15.91
N GLU A 44 21.07 -11.68 15.06
CA GLU A 44 22.00 -12.75 15.37
C GLU A 44 23.36 -12.18 15.70
N GLY A 45 24.09 -12.85 16.57
CA GLY A 45 25.44 -12.47 16.88
C GLY A 45 26.32 -13.63 17.26
N ARG A 46 27.60 -13.49 16.97
CA ARG A 46 28.62 -14.50 17.25
C ARG A 46 29.89 -13.84 17.74
N VAL A 47 30.48 -14.41 18.77
CA VAL A 47 31.79 -14.02 19.30
C VAL A 47 32.69 -15.24 19.39
N TRP A 48 33.94 -15.09 18.97
CA TRP A 48 34.97 -16.11 19.11
C TRP A 48 36.12 -15.60 19.97
N GLU A 49 36.41 -16.31 21.06
CA GLU A 49 37.50 -16.00 22.01
C GLU A 49 38.15 -17.29 22.51
N GLY A 50 39.49 -17.37 22.46
CA GLY A 50 40.22 -18.50 23.05
C GLY A 50 39.83 -19.89 22.53
N GLY A 51 39.32 -19.99 21.29
CA GLY A 51 38.82 -21.24 20.70
C GLY A 51 37.40 -21.64 21.11
N GLN A 52 36.68 -20.79 21.84
CA GLN A 52 35.26 -20.92 22.15
C GLN A 52 34.42 -20.02 21.22
N GLU A 53 33.20 -20.44 20.90
CA GLU A 53 32.19 -19.65 20.18
C GLU A 53 30.97 -19.44 21.09
N ALA A 54 30.50 -18.21 21.19
CA ALA A 54 29.20 -17.89 21.77
C ALA A 54 28.29 -17.30 20.71
N GLY A 55 27.07 -17.85 20.62
CA GLY A 55 26.01 -17.33 19.78
C GLY A 55 24.96 -16.57 20.61
N TYR A 56 24.37 -15.56 20.01
CA TYR A 56 23.23 -14.81 20.52
C TYR A 56 22.19 -14.70 19.42
N SER A 57 20.92 -14.82 19.77
CA SER A 57 19.82 -14.61 18.84
C SER A 57 18.67 -13.97 19.61
N LEU A 58 18.20 -12.84 19.10
CA LEU A 58 17.02 -12.14 19.59
C LEU A 58 16.13 -11.85 18.39
N SER A 59 14.84 -12.09 18.54
CA SER A 59 13.87 -11.86 17.50
C SER A 59 12.68 -11.10 18.05
N ASP A 60 12.13 -10.18 17.26
CA ASP A 60 10.97 -9.39 17.61
C ASP A 60 10.22 -8.95 16.34
N ASN A 61 8.97 -8.54 16.51
CA ASN A 61 8.14 -7.94 15.47
C ASN A 61 8.27 -6.42 15.44
N ASN A 62 8.91 -5.80 16.43
CA ASN A 62 9.17 -4.37 16.49
C ASN A 62 10.68 -4.10 16.63
N LEU A 63 11.24 -3.35 15.68
CA LEU A 63 12.66 -3.00 15.67
C LEU A 63 13.05 -2.13 16.88
N ILE A 64 12.18 -1.19 17.29
CA ILE A 64 12.42 -0.34 18.46
C ILE A 64 12.35 -1.15 19.74
N ASP A 65 11.51 -2.17 19.86
CA ASP A 65 11.52 -3.04 21.05
C ASP A 65 12.75 -3.96 21.05
N LEU A 66 13.12 -4.49 19.88
CA LEU A 66 14.36 -5.27 19.68
C LEU A 66 15.60 -4.47 20.11
N LEU A 67 15.65 -3.18 19.75
CA LEU A 67 16.78 -2.28 20.04
C LEU A 67 16.63 -1.52 21.37
N GLY A 68 15.41 -1.23 21.81
CA GLY A 68 15.09 -0.30 22.90
C GLY A 68 15.02 -0.95 24.27
N ALA A 69 14.78 -2.26 24.34
CA ALA A 69 14.82 -2.97 25.61
C ALA A 69 16.26 -3.15 26.17
N ASN A 70 17.31 -3.04 25.33
CA ASN A 70 18.70 -3.34 25.73
C ASN A 70 19.84 -2.54 25.04
N LEU A 71 19.60 -1.70 24.01
CA LEU A 71 20.64 -1.38 23.00
C LEU A 71 20.72 0.11 22.55
N SER A 72 20.65 1.08 23.47
CA SER A 72 20.93 2.50 23.12
C SER A 72 22.42 2.72 22.78
N ASN A 73 22.73 3.24 21.58
CA ASN A 73 24.00 3.82 21.07
C ASN A 73 25.31 3.04 21.23
N ALA A 74 25.31 1.87 21.86
CA ALA A 74 26.51 1.20 22.36
C ALA A 74 26.65 -0.26 21.91
N PHE A 75 25.76 -0.79 21.06
CA PHE A 75 25.74 -2.24 20.79
C PHE A 75 27.01 -2.77 20.10
N LEU A 76 27.68 -1.93 19.30
CA LEU A 76 28.95 -2.26 18.63
C LEU A 76 30.18 -1.95 19.46
N ASN A 77 30.02 -1.29 20.60
CA ASN A 77 31.12 -0.92 21.46
C ASN A 77 31.41 -2.04 22.47
N ASP A 78 32.51 -1.93 23.21
CA ASP A 78 32.95 -2.99 24.11
C ASP A 78 31.92 -3.29 25.22
N ALA A 79 31.21 -2.28 25.72
CA ALA A 79 30.18 -2.45 26.74
C ALA A 79 28.94 -3.20 26.18
N GLY A 80 28.49 -2.84 24.98
CA GLY A 80 27.36 -3.52 24.32
C GLY A 80 27.66 -4.98 24.00
N LEU A 81 28.83 -5.26 23.44
CA LEU A 81 29.25 -6.63 23.11
C LEU A 81 29.48 -7.47 24.37
N THR A 82 29.99 -6.89 25.46
CA THR A 82 30.11 -7.58 26.76
C THR A 82 28.74 -7.94 27.35
N ASN A 83 27.75 -7.04 27.21
CA ASN A 83 26.38 -7.31 27.69
C ASN A 83 25.71 -8.44 26.91
N LEU A 84 25.96 -8.53 25.60
CA LEU A 84 25.41 -9.59 24.75
C LEU A 84 26.16 -10.92 24.91
N PHE A 85 27.48 -10.87 25.10
CA PHE A 85 28.35 -12.03 25.13
C PHE A 85 29.29 -11.96 26.34
N SER A 86 29.01 -12.76 27.35
CA SER A 86 29.85 -12.85 28.55
C SER A 86 31.31 -13.28 28.29
N ILE A 87 31.58 -13.94 27.16
CA ILE A 87 32.93 -14.36 26.76
C ILE A 87 33.70 -13.29 25.98
N TYR A 88 33.07 -12.16 25.65
CA TYR A 88 33.66 -11.12 24.81
C TYR A 88 34.82 -10.42 25.52
N THR A 89 35.89 -10.19 24.76
CA THR A 89 36.99 -9.29 25.10
C THR A 89 37.23 -8.31 23.95
N PRO A 90 37.89 -7.16 24.19
CA PRO A 90 38.22 -6.20 23.12
C PRO A 90 39.12 -6.76 22.01
N THR A 91 39.69 -7.96 22.19
CA THR A 91 40.49 -8.67 21.19
C THR A 91 39.74 -9.80 20.49
N SER A 92 38.55 -10.17 20.95
CA SER A 92 37.73 -11.25 20.37
C SER A 92 37.27 -10.92 18.96
N GLN A 93 37.14 -11.93 18.10
CA GLN A 93 36.36 -11.73 16.87
C GLN A 93 34.88 -11.60 17.23
N ALA A 94 34.17 -10.63 16.65
CA ALA A 94 32.75 -10.40 16.90
C ALA A 94 32.01 -10.10 15.60
N GLN A 95 30.81 -10.63 15.45
CA GLN A 95 29.91 -10.36 14.33
C GLN A 95 28.48 -10.22 14.84
N LEU A 96 27.78 -9.21 14.36
CA LEU A 96 26.35 -9.01 14.54
C LEU A 96 25.70 -8.93 13.17
N THR A 97 24.53 -9.54 13.02
CA THR A 97 23.73 -9.54 11.80
C THR A 97 22.30 -9.20 12.16
N LEU A 98 21.84 -8.05 11.67
CA LEU A 98 20.45 -7.61 11.78
C LEU A 98 19.75 -7.89 10.46
N PHE A 99 18.68 -8.67 10.50
CA PHE A 99 17.80 -8.85 9.35
C PHE A 99 16.71 -7.78 9.36
N VAL A 100 16.80 -6.82 8.44
CA VAL A 100 15.79 -5.75 8.25
C VAL A 100 14.96 -6.12 7.03
N GLY A 101 13.69 -6.49 7.22
CA GLY A 101 12.79 -6.84 6.11
C GLY A 101 13.30 -7.96 5.19
N GLY A 102 14.16 -8.84 5.71
CA GLY A 102 14.82 -9.94 4.98
C GLY A 102 16.25 -9.65 4.51
N ILE A 103 16.74 -8.42 4.65
CA ILE A 103 18.08 -8.00 4.22
C ILE A 103 19.07 -8.13 5.38
N PRO A 104 20.17 -8.90 5.25
CA PRO A 104 21.19 -8.99 6.29
C PRO A 104 22.08 -7.74 6.28
N VAL A 105 22.05 -7.02 7.40
CA VAL A 105 22.96 -5.91 7.71
C VAL A 105 23.97 -6.42 8.74
N ILE A 106 25.24 -6.46 8.36
CA ILE A 106 26.31 -7.08 9.14
C ILE A 106 27.25 -6.00 9.68
N ALA A 107 27.63 -6.15 10.95
CA ALA A 107 28.68 -5.37 11.58
C ALA A 107 29.67 -6.33 12.27
N SER A 108 30.97 -6.16 12.06
CA SER A 108 31.96 -7.12 12.58
C SER A 108 33.31 -6.50 12.95
N TYR A 109 34.00 -7.17 13.87
CA TYR A 109 35.39 -6.95 14.22
C TYR A 109 36.17 -8.25 14.04
N ALA A 110 37.32 -8.19 13.36
CA ALA A 110 38.27 -9.30 13.32
C ALA A 110 38.99 -9.48 14.66
N ALA A 111 39.51 -10.69 14.92
CA ALA A 111 40.33 -10.96 16.09
C ALA A 111 41.54 -10.02 16.14
N ASN A 112 41.84 -9.46 17.31
CA ASN A 112 42.91 -8.49 17.55
C ASN A 112 42.84 -7.24 16.66
N SER A 113 41.66 -6.89 16.17
CA SER A 113 41.43 -5.69 15.35
C SER A 113 40.47 -4.73 16.04
N THR A 114 40.76 -3.44 15.93
CA THR A 114 39.84 -2.36 16.29
C THR A 114 38.97 -1.94 15.12
N THR A 115 39.24 -2.38 13.89
CA THR A 115 38.45 -2.00 12.72
C THR A 115 37.05 -2.62 12.74
N LEU A 116 36.04 -1.77 12.73
CA LEU A 116 34.63 -2.14 12.51
C LEU A 116 34.37 -2.23 11.01
N VAL A 117 33.87 -3.36 10.54
CA VAL A 117 33.45 -3.58 9.16
C VAL A 117 31.93 -3.66 9.10
N PHE A 118 31.31 -2.75 8.35
CA PHE A 118 29.88 -2.68 8.08
C PHE A 118 29.61 -3.20 6.66
N GLU A 119 28.70 -4.17 6.53
CA GLU A 119 28.40 -4.83 5.27
C GLU A 119 26.90 -5.03 5.05
N VAL A 120 26.44 -4.77 3.83
CA VAL A 120 25.13 -5.21 3.33
C VAL A 120 25.39 -5.98 2.04
N PRO A 121 25.64 -7.29 2.11
CA PRO A 121 26.13 -8.06 0.96
C PRO A 121 25.19 -8.02 -0.25
N SER A 122 23.87 -8.06 -0.02
CA SER A 122 22.89 -8.02 -1.11
C SER A 122 22.86 -6.69 -1.87
N LEU A 123 23.46 -5.63 -1.31
CA LEU A 123 23.57 -4.30 -1.92
C LEU A 123 25.02 -3.95 -2.32
N ASN A 124 25.98 -4.88 -2.19
CA ASN A 124 27.41 -4.62 -2.40
C ASN A 124 27.94 -3.42 -1.60
N ILE A 125 27.44 -3.23 -0.38
CA ILE A 125 27.90 -2.18 0.53
C ILE A 125 28.91 -2.79 1.49
N THR A 126 30.12 -2.23 1.51
CA THR A 126 31.15 -2.52 2.50
C THR A 126 31.83 -1.21 2.92
N ARG A 127 31.92 -0.97 4.22
CA ARG A 127 32.61 0.18 4.81
C ARG A 127 33.41 -0.27 6.03
N SER A 128 34.55 0.37 6.25
CA SER A 128 35.43 0.05 7.37
C SER A 128 35.75 1.31 8.16
N PHE A 129 35.68 1.21 9.48
CA PHE A 129 35.93 2.30 10.41
C PHE A 129 37.01 1.87 11.38
N THR A 130 38.13 2.60 11.42
CA THR A 130 39.28 2.25 12.26
C THR A 130 39.58 3.40 13.23
N GLY A 131 39.42 3.12 14.51
CA GLY A 131 39.87 3.94 15.63
C GLY A 131 40.97 3.24 16.43
N GLN A 132 41.51 3.94 17.44
CA GLN A 132 42.49 3.39 18.38
C GLN A 132 41.86 2.32 19.29
N THR A 133 40.55 2.42 19.51
CA THR A 133 39.75 1.42 20.23
C THR A 133 38.54 1.01 19.39
N ARG A 134 37.86 -0.08 19.80
CA ARG A 134 36.59 -0.49 19.19
C ARG A 134 35.49 0.52 19.44
N ASP A 135 35.46 1.12 20.63
CA ASP A 135 34.55 2.21 20.98
C ASP A 135 34.71 3.43 20.06
N GLU A 136 35.95 3.82 19.76
CA GLU A 136 36.22 4.91 18.82
C GLU A 136 35.77 4.54 17.40
N SER A 137 35.95 3.28 16.99
CA SER A 137 35.50 2.78 15.69
C SER A 137 33.97 2.76 15.57
N ALA A 138 33.26 2.37 16.63
CA ALA A 138 31.81 2.41 16.72
C ALA A 138 31.29 3.86 16.69
N THR A 139 31.99 4.78 17.37
CA THR A 139 31.68 6.22 17.32
C THR A 139 31.86 6.79 15.92
N ASN A 140 32.96 6.43 15.23
CA ASN A 140 33.21 6.85 13.85
C ASN A 140 32.13 6.33 12.89
N PHE A 141 31.63 5.11 13.10
CA PHE A 141 30.51 4.57 12.34
C PHE A 141 29.20 5.32 12.62
N ALA A 142 28.89 5.63 13.87
CA ALA A 142 27.70 6.42 14.23
C ALA A 142 27.75 7.81 13.57
N ASN A 143 28.88 8.52 13.69
CA ASN A 143 29.09 9.81 13.04
C ASN A 143 28.98 9.72 11.50
N PHE A 144 29.42 8.61 10.92
CA PHE A 144 29.29 8.37 9.49
C PHE A 144 27.82 8.25 9.07
N LEU A 145 26.98 7.51 9.81
CA LEU A 145 25.55 7.36 9.53
C LEU A 145 24.80 8.71 9.59
N GLU A 146 25.22 9.61 10.48
CA GLU A 146 24.67 10.96 10.60
C GLU A 146 25.16 11.91 9.48
N GLY A 147 26.27 11.56 8.81
CA GLY A 147 26.84 12.35 7.73
C GLY A 147 26.15 12.14 6.37
N PRO A 148 26.43 13.02 5.37
CA PRO A 148 25.83 12.92 4.03
C PRO A 148 26.07 11.58 3.33
N GLU A 149 27.26 10.99 3.49
CA GLU A 149 27.58 9.68 2.92
C GLU A 149 26.81 8.54 3.61
N GLY A 150 26.53 8.68 4.91
CA GLY A 150 25.68 7.75 5.66
C GLY A 150 24.24 7.78 5.16
N GLN A 151 23.72 8.97 4.90
CA GLN A 151 22.38 9.14 4.32
C GLN A 151 22.26 8.46 2.94
N GLU A 152 23.28 8.55 2.08
CA GLU A 152 23.28 7.84 0.79
C GLU A 152 23.20 6.31 0.97
N ILE A 153 23.89 5.76 1.98
CA ILE A 153 23.82 4.33 2.30
C ILE A 153 22.46 3.94 2.87
N LEU A 154 21.87 4.79 3.72
CA LEU A 154 20.52 4.56 4.26
C LEU A 154 19.48 4.57 3.13
N ASN A 155 19.56 5.51 2.19
CA ASN A 155 18.68 5.53 1.01
C ASN A 155 18.83 4.23 0.19
N LYS A 156 20.06 3.77 -0.06
CA LYS A 156 20.30 2.49 -0.73
C LYS A 156 19.72 1.30 0.03
N LEU A 157 19.76 1.32 1.36
CA LEU A 157 19.13 0.29 2.19
C LEU A 157 17.60 0.32 2.03
N LEU A 158 16.98 1.50 2.07
CA LEU A 158 15.54 1.68 1.90
C LEU A 158 15.07 1.27 0.49
N GLN A 159 15.82 1.61 -0.56
CA GLN A 159 15.61 1.11 -1.92
C GLN A 159 15.76 -0.42 -1.97
N GLY A 160 16.79 -0.96 -1.31
CA GLY A 160 16.97 -2.40 -1.16
C GLY A 160 15.77 -3.08 -0.52
N LEU A 161 15.13 -2.46 0.48
CA LEU A 161 13.91 -2.97 1.10
C LEU A 161 12.73 -3.00 0.13
N ALA A 162 12.57 -1.98 -0.72
CA ALA A 162 11.56 -2.01 -1.78
C ALA A 162 11.86 -3.08 -2.85
N GLU A 163 13.14 -3.31 -3.16
CA GLU A 163 13.61 -4.32 -4.11
C GLU A 163 13.49 -5.75 -3.59
N GLN A 164 13.77 -6.00 -2.32
CA GLN A 164 13.95 -7.36 -1.80
C GLN A 164 12.86 -7.79 -0.83
N SER A 165 12.11 -6.86 -0.24
CA SER A 165 11.11 -7.20 0.78
C SER A 165 9.73 -7.47 0.18
N PRO A 166 9.16 -8.68 0.36
CA PRO A 166 7.83 -9.04 -0.16
C PRO A 166 6.68 -8.27 0.49
N ILE A 167 6.96 -7.55 1.57
CA ILE A 167 5.97 -6.91 2.46
C ILE A 167 6.29 -5.43 2.68
N SER A 168 7.13 -4.83 1.82
CA SER A 168 7.45 -3.41 1.91
C SER A 168 6.16 -2.55 1.87
N PRO A 169 5.92 -1.68 2.86
CA PRO A 169 4.71 -0.87 2.89
C PRO A 169 4.70 0.25 1.83
N VAL A 170 5.85 0.54 1.22
CA VAL A 170 6.05 1.65 0.27
C VAL A 170 5.83 1.21 -1.18
N ALA A 171 6.57 0.20 -1.62
CA ALA A 171 6.61 -0.24 -3.02
C ALA A 171 6.89 -1.74 -3.13
N GLY A 172 6.74 -2.30 -4.34
CA GLY A 172 7.16 -3.67 -4.65
C GLY A 172 6.23 -4.81 -4.23
N ASN A 173 5.01 -4.52 -3.77
CA ASN A 173 3.95 -5.54 -3.69
C ASN A 173 2.56 -4.92 -3.92
N PRO A 174 1.53 -5.71 -4.28
CA PRO A 174 0.20 -5.20 -4.57
C PRO A 174 -0.53 -4.48 -3.42
N ASN A 175 -0.09 -4.65 -2.17
CA ASN A 175 -0.67 -3.95 -1.01
C ASN A 175 0.14 -2.71 -0.61
N SER A 176 1.24 -2.39 -1.30
CA SER A 176 2.07 -1.24 -0.99
C SER A 176 1.38 0.08 -1.33
N LEU A 177 1.89 1.20 -0.79
CA LEU A 177 1.41 2.54 -1.12
C LEU A 177 1.36 2.79 -2.63
N GLN A 178 2.46 2.54 -3.34
CA GLN A 178 2.53 2.74 -4.79
C GLN A 178 1.48 1.93 -5.56
N SER A 179 1.36 0.63 -5.26
CA SER A 179 0.42 -0.26 -5.94
C SER A 179 -1.03 0.13 -5.68
N THR A 180 -1.36 0.52 -4.45
CA THR A 180 -2.72 0.93 -4.08
C THR A 180 -3.10 2.28 -4.68
N MET A 181 -2.14 3.23 -4.77
CA MET A 181 -2.31 4.48 -5.52
C MET A 181 -2.61 4.20 -7.01
N ALA A 182 -1.79 3.36 -7.66
CA ALA A 182 -1.96 3.00 -9.06
C ALA A 182 -3.26 2.24 -9.34
N ALA A 183 -3.66 1.34 -8.44
CA ALA A 183 -4.94 0.65 -8.53
C ALA A 183 -6.12 1.62 -8.41
N SER A 184 -6.05 2.61 -7.52
CA SER A 184 -7.12 3.61 -7.38
C SER A 184 -7.25 4.48 -8.63
N THR A 185 -6.12 5.01 -9.14
CA THR A 185 -6.11 5.78 -10.41
C THR A 185 -6.75 4.98 -11.53
N PHE A 186 -6.29 3.74 -11.74
CA PHE A 186 -6.77 2.89 -12.82
C PHE A 186 -8.28 2.64 -12.69
N SER A 187 -8.75 2.30 -11.50
CA SER A 187 -10.18 2.06 -11.24
C SER A 187 -11.03 3.32 -11.49
N VAL A 188 -10.60 4.48 -11.01
CA VAL A 188 -11.29 5.76 -11.21
C VAL A 188 -11.34 6.14 -12.69
N GLY A 189 -10.20 6.05 -13.38
CA GLY A 189 -10.03 6.49 -14.75
C GLY A 189 -10.64 5.56 -15.80
N THR A 190 -10.66 4.24 -15.53
CA THR A 190 -11.14 3.23 -16.50
C THR A 190 -12.52 2.69 -16.19
N GLY A 191 -12.93 2.69 -14.92
CA GLY A 191 -14.14 2.02 -14.47
C GLY A 191 -14.04 0.48 -14.43
N ILE A 192 -12.86 -0.09 -14.65
CA ILE A 192 -12.63 -1.53 -14.49
C ILE A 192 -12.49 -1.86 -13.00
N GLY A 193 -13.11 -2.96 -12.55
CA GLY A 193 -13.10 -3.36 -11.13
C GLY A 193 -14.13 -2.62 -10.28
N ILE A 194 -15.00 -1.82 -10.90
CA ILE A 194 -16.17 -1.20 -10.27
C ILE A 194 -17.37 -1.35 -11.20
N LEU A 195 -18.56 -1.47 -10.64
CA LEU A 195 -19.78 -1.45 -11.45
C LEU A 195 -20.11 -0.01 -11.85
N SER A 196 -20.41 0.13 -13.15
CA SER A 196 -20.63 1.37 -13.90
C SER A 196 -21.46 2.44 -13.16
N GLY A 197 -21.06 3.72 -13.28
CA GLY A 197 -21.81 4.89 -12.77
C GLY A 197 -22.69 5.59 -13.80
N PRO A 198 -23.33 6.72 -13.45
CA PRO A 198 -24.22 7.51 -14.31
C PRO A 198 -23.71 7.89 -15.70
N GLY A 199 -22.41 8.20 -15.82
CA GLY A 199 -21.76 8.47 -17.12
C GLY A 199 -21.30 7.20 -17.85
N ASP A 200 -21.59 6.03 -17.31
CA ASP A 200 -21.17 4.71 -17.80
C ASP A 200 -22.40 3.82 -18.13
N MET A 201 -23.57 4.41 -18.40
CA MET A 201 -24.81 3.65 -18.56
C MET A 201 -24.86 2.79 -19.83
N PHE A 202 -25.46 1.62 -19.67
CA PHE A 202 -25.58 0.56 -20.67
C PHE A 202 -26.89 0.72 -21.44
N GLY A 203 -26.85 0.80 -22.77
CA GLY A 203 -28.05 0.89 -23.59
C GLY A 203 -28.74 2.26 -23.61
N LEU A 204 -28.16 3.25 -22.95
CA LEU A 204 -28.39 4.64 -23.32
C LEU A 204 -27.28 4.98 -24.31
N ASP A 205 -27.58 4.98 -25.61
CA ASP A 205 -26.91 5.96 -26.48
C ASP A 205 -27.00 7.30 -25.76
N GLY A 206 -26.03 8.21 -25.91
CA GLY A 206 -26.08 9.55 -25.29
C GLY A 206 -27.40 10.33 -25.50
N ALA A 207 -28.32 9.82 -26.33
CA ALA A 207 -29.70 10.21 -26.51
C ALA A 207 -30.65 9.99 -25.31
N ASP A 208 -30.37 9.04 -24.41
CA ASP A 208 -31.38 8.50 -23.49
C ASP A 208 -31.10 8.84 -22.00
N LEU A 209 -30.04 9.63 -21.74
CA LEU A 209 -30.07 10.66 -20.70
C LEU A 209 -31.04 11.74 -21.15
N ALA A 210 -32.35 11.42 -21.12
CA ALA A 210 -33.45 12.16 -21.72
C ALA A 210 -33.10 13.64 -22.01
N SER A 211 -32.92 13.94 -23.29
CA SER A 211 -32.93 15.30 -23.79
C SER A 211 -34.30 15.89 -23.46
N THR A 212 -34.42 16.46 -22.27
CA THR A 212 -35.47 17.44 -22.01
C THR A 212 -35.25 18.53 -23.06
N PRO A 213 -36.29 19.03 -23.76
CA PRO A 213 -36.12 20.15 -24.67
C PRO A 213 -35.46 21.33 -23.91
N GLY A 214 -34.14 21.49 -24.04
CA GLY A 214 -33.34 22.48 -23.30
C GLY A 214 -32.11 22.01 -22.50
N GLY A 215 -31.74 20.72 -22.42
CA GLY A 215 -30.48 20.34 -21.74
C GLY A 215 -30.24 18.86 -21.46
N PHE A 216 -29.03 18.55 -20.95
CA PHE A 216 -28.63 17.22 -20.44
C PHE A 216 -29.43 16.85 -19.19
N ALA A 217 -29.80 15.57 -19.01
CA ALA A 217 -30.41 15.09 -17.76
C ALA A 217 -29.47 15.35 -16.56
N GLU A 218 -30.01 15.93 -15.48
CA GLU A 218 -29.25 16.24 -14.26
C GLU A 218 -28.75 14.95 -13.60
N VAL A 219 -27.43 14.75 -13.63
CA VAL A 219 -26.75 13.67 -12.89
C VAL A 219 -26.32 14.24 -11.54
N PRO A 220 -26.80 13.70 -10.41
CA PRO A 220 -26.36 14.17 -9.11
C PRO A 220 -24.91 13.77 -8.86
N ASN A 221 -24.30 14.49 -7.95
CA ASN A 221 -23.02 14.10 -7.40
C ASN A 221 -23.19 12.82 -6.60
N LEU A 222 -22.19 11.94 -6.68
CA LEU A 222 -22.27 10.61 -6.08
C LEU A 222 -21.21 10.45 -5.02
N ALA A 223 -21.61 9.89 -3.89
CA ALA A 223 -20.70 9.37 -2.89
C ALA A 223 -20.62 7.84 -3.02
N ASN A 224 -19.42 7.29 -2.82
CA ASN A 224 -19.23 5.86 -2.68
C ASN A 224 -18.45 5.57 -1.41
N ALA A 225 -18.94 4.58 -0.67
CA ALA A 225 -18.27 4.01 0.47
C ALA A 225 -18.38 2.49 0.39
N GLY A 226 -17.34 1.81 0.85
CA GLY A 226 -17.30 0.35 0.83
C GLY A 226 -16.33 -0.22 1.85
N GLY A 227 -16.13 -1.51 1.77
CA GLY A 227 -15.09 -2.22 2.47
C GLY A 227 -14.55 -3.32 1.58
N ASP A 228 -13.23 -3.35 1.45
CA ASP A 228 -12.53 -4.48 0.89
C ASP A 228 -11.85 -5.24 2.04
N VAL A 229 -11.93 -6.57 2.01
CA VAL A 229 -11.14 -7.43 2.89
C VAL A 229 -10.39 -8.43 2.03
N GLY A 230 -9.12 -8.66 2.33
CA GLY A 230 -8.36 -9.66 1.61
C GLY A 230 -7.26 -10.30 2.43
N PHE A 231 -6.79 -11.41 1.87
CA PHE A 231 -5.74 -12.25 2.43
C PHE A 231 -4.65 -12.39 1.38
N ALA A 232 -3.42 -12.11 1.76
CA ALA A 232 -2.25 -12.24 0.89
C ALA A 232 -1.24 -13.23 1.48
N ASN A 233 -0.49 -13.87 0.59
CA ASN A 233 0.76 -14.53 0.88
C ASN A 233 1.84 -13.90 0.01
N SER A 234 2.85 -13.31 0.63
CA SER A 234 3.98 -12.66 -0.03
C SER A 234 5.27 -13.37 0.40
N ASP A 235 5.82 -14.22 -0.47
CA ASP A 235 7.01 -15.07 -0.23
C ASP A 235 6.99 -15.82 1.12
N GLY A 236 5.82 -16.33 1.51
CA GLY A 236 5.62 -17.06 2.75
C GLY A 236 5.04 -16.22 3.90
N HIS A 237 5.06 -14.89 3.82
CA HIS A 237 4.46 -14.01 4.82
C HIS A 237 2.96 -13.86 4.59
N LYS A 238 2.16 -14.11 5.63
CA LYS A 238 0.70 -14.00 5.56
C LYS A 238 0.21 -12.64 6.02
N SER A 239 -0.63 -12.01 5.20
CA SER A 239 -1.22 -10.71 5.51
C SER A 239 -2.73 -10.74 5.40
N VAL A 240 -3.39 -9.97 6.27
CA VAL A 240 -4.79 -9.56 6.15
C VAL A 240 -4.81 -8.07 5.89
N PHE A 241 -5.58 -7.62 4.90
CA PHE A 241 -5.74 -6.21 4.62
C PHE A 241 -7.22 -5.83 4.53
N ILE A 242 -7.51 -4.60 4.97
CA ILE A 242 -8.84 -4.01 4.97
C ILE A 242 -8.73 -2.63 4.34
N THR A 243 -9.51 -2.36 3.30
CA THR A 243 -9.54 -1.04 2.64
C THR A 243 -10.91 -0.41 2.78
N LEU A 244 -10.93 0.89 3.08
CA LEU A 244 -12.09 1.76 3.04
C LEU A 244 -11.94 2.69 1.82
N PRO A 245 -12.54 2.36 0.67
CA PRO A 245 -12.54 3.23 -0.49
C PRO A 245 -13.60 4.32 -0.33
N LEU A 246 -13.17 5.56 -0.12
CA LEU A 246 -14.05 6.72 -0.15
C LEU A 246 -13.92 7.41 -1.51
N ARG A 247 -15.03 7.76 -2.13
CA ARG A 247 -15.03 8.48 -3.41
C ARG A 247 -16.18 9.46 -3.50
N TYR A 248 -15.92 10.61 -4.10
CA TYR A 248 -16.91 11.60 -4.46
C TYR A 248 -16.72 12.03 -5.92
N SER A 249 -17.78 11.91 -6.73
CA SER A 249 -17.75 12.32 -8.14
C SER A 249 -18.71 13.48 -8.35
N TYR A 250 -18.17 14.58 -8.87
CA TYR A 250 -18.89 15.77 -9.29
C TYR A 250 -19.04 15.75 -10.81
N TYR A 251 -20.28 15.67 -11.30
CA TYR A 251 -20.58 15.69 -12.73
C TYR A 251 -20.80 17.14 -13.19
N LEU A 252 -20.20 17.51 -14.31
CA LEU A 252 -20.38 18.85 -14.89
C LEU A 252 -21.69 18.90 -15.68
N THR A 253 -22.04 20.09 -16.20
CA THR A 253 -23.23 20.29 -17.03
C THR A 253 -23.32 19.29 -18.19
N ASN A 254 -22.19 18.95 -18.81
CA ASN A 254 -22.09 17.73 -19.61
C ASN A 254 -21.64 16.58 -18.69
N PRO A 255 -22.51 15.59 -18.40
CA PRO A 255 -22.21 14.50 -17.47
C PRO A 255 -21.16 13.51 -17.98
N GLN A 256 -20.70 13.64 -19.23
CA GLN A 256 -19.53 12.92 -19.73
C GLN A 256 -18.23 13.47 -19.09
N TYR A 257 -18.23 14.72 -18.64
CA TYR A 257 -17.16 15.30 -17.84
C TYR A 257 -17.44 15.09 -16.35
N ALA A 258 -16.44 14.64 -15.61
CA ALA A 258 -16.55 14.44 -14.17
C ALA A 258 -15.24 14.75 -13.47
N ILE A 259 -15.33 15.44 -12.33
CA ILE A 259 -14.23 15.57 -11.37
C ILE A 259 -14.45 14.51 -10.30
N THR A 260 -13.44 13.70 -10.02
CA THR A 260 -13.52 12.69 -8.96
C THR A 260 -12.44 12.94 -7.91
N LEU A 261 -12.86 12.90 -6.65
CA LEU A 261 -12.02 12.87 -5.47
C LEU A 261 -12.09 11.46 -4.88
N ASP A 262 -10.96 10.86 -4.54
CA ASP A 262 -10.92 9.57 -3.85
C ASP A 262 -9.91 9.56 -2.71
N LEU A 263 -10.26 8.83 -1.65
CA LEU A 263 -9.45 8.64 -0.44
C LEU A 263 -9.53 7.17 0.02
N PRO A 264 -8.83 6.24 -0.65
CA PRO A 264 -8.65 4.90 -0.12
C PRO A 264 -7.76 4.91 1.13
N LEU A 265 -8.27 4.32 2.21
CA LEU A 265 -7.53 4.07 3.45
C LEU A 265 -7.40 2.57 3.66
N THR A 266 -6.18 2.07 3.82
CA THR A 266 -5.89 0.65 3.97
C THR A 266 -5.17 0.38 5.27
N TYR A 267 -5.65 -0.62 6.00
CA TYR A 267 -4.97 -1.22 7.14
C TYR A 267 -4.48 -2.61 6.75
N ILE A 268 -3.23 -2.93 7.06
CA ILE A 268 -2.60 -4.21 6.75
C ILE A 268 -2.02 -4.77 8.04
N ASN A 269 -2.30 -6.04 8.31
CA ASN A 269 -1.65 -6.81 9.35
C ASN A 269 -0.88 -7.95 8.70
N THR A 270 0.45 -7.91 8.76
CA THR A 270 1.34 -8.96 8.29
C THR A 270 1.97 -9.62 9.50
N GLU A 271 1.54 -10.83 9.83
CA GLU A 271 2.12 -11.64 10.91
C GLU A 271 2.25 -10.90 12.26
N GLY A 272 1.32 -9.99 12.56
CA GLY A 272 1.31 -9.19 13.79
C GLY A 272 1.76 -7.74 13.60
N VAL A 273 2.50 -7.43 12.54
CA VAL A 273 2.94 -6.08 12.22
C VAL A 273 1.86 -5.30 11.50
N ARG A 274 1.62 -4.08 11.99
CA ARG A 274 0.56 -3.19 11.55
C ARG A 274 1.11 -2.12 10.63
N THR A 275 0.48 -1.99 9.47
CA THR A 275 0.78 -0.95 8.48
C THR A 275 -0.50 -0.21 8.15
N GLY A 276 -0.43 1.12 8.14
CA GLY A 276 -1.48 2.01 7.66
C GLY A 276 -1.02 2.73 6.40
N THR A 277 -1.89 2.76 5.40
CA THR A 277 -1.62 3.39 4.10
C THR A 277 -2.84 4.19 3.67
N GLY A 278 -2.63 5.38 3.12
CA GLY A 278 -3.73 6.19 2.59
C GLY A 278 -3.26 7.07 1.45
N SER A 279 -4.15 7.38 0.52
CA SER A 279 -3.84 8.31 -0.57
C SER A 279 -5.05 9.14 -0.96
N PHE A 280 -4.83 10.40 -1.34
CA PHE A 280 -5.85 11.31 -1.85
C PHE A 280 -5.61 11.57 -3.33
N GLY A 281 -6.62 11.30 -4.15
CA GLY A 281 -6.58 11.48 -5.60
C GLY A 281 -7.55 12.55 -6.10
N LEU A 282 -7.14 13.26 -7.15
CA LEU A 282 -7.97 14.15 -7.95
C LEU A 282 -7.87 13.73 -9.42
N SER A 283 -9.02 13.45 -10.05
CA SER A 283 -9.12 13.00 -11.43
C SER A 283 -10.11 13.83 -12.22
N LEU A 284 -9.81 14.13 -13.49
CA LEU A 284 -10.72 14.80 -14.41
C LEU A 284 -11.00 13.89 -15.60
N ARG A 285 -12.23 13.39 -15.72
CA ARG A 285 -12.67 12.61 -16.88
C ARG A 285 -13.02 13.55 -18.03
N VAL A 286 -12.44 13.30 -19.19
CA VAL A 286 -12.66 14.03 -20.43
C VAL A 286 -13.10 13.06 -21.53
N PRO A 287 -14.30 13.24 -22.13
CA PRO A 287 -14.69 12.48 -23.31
C PRO A 287 -13.88 12.93 -24.53
N ILE A 288 -13.28 11.97 -25.23
CA ILE A 288 -12.70 12.18 -26.55
C ILE A 288 -13.72 11.82 -27.63
N LEU A 289 -14.45 10.73 -27.39
CA LEU A 289 -15.62 10.27 -28.15
C LEU A 289 -16.68 9.79 -27.16
N ASP A 290 -17.89 9.53 -27.63
CA ASP A 290 -18.97 9.02 -26.76
C ASP A 290 -18.64 7.70 -26.06
N ASN A 291 -17.69 6.94 -26.61
CA ASN A 291 -17.24 5.66 -26.08
C ASN A 291 -15.75 5.65 -25.67
N TRP A 292 -15.10 6.81 -25.66
CA TRP A 292 -13.69 6.93 -25.32
C TRP A 292 -13.44 8.09 -24.36
N TYR A 293 -12.85 7.78 -23.21
CA TYR A 293 -12.50 8.76 -22.20
C TYR A 293 -11.01 8.77 -21.91
N ILE A 294 -10.47 9.95 -21.65
CA ILE A 294 -9.16 10.17 -21.07
C ILE A 294 -9.32 10.82 -19.70
N THR A 295 -8.59 10.33 -18.71
CA THR A 295 -8.67 10.79 -17.33
C THR A 295 -7.27 11.10 -16.79
N PRO A 296 -6.75 12.33 -16.96
CA PRO A 296 -5.61 12.79 -16.17
C PRO A 296 -5.96 12.78 -14.67
N SER A 297 -4.97 12.41 -13.86
CA SER A 297 -5.08 12.36 -12.40
C SER A 297 -3.78 12.75 -11.73
N ILE A 298 -3.89 13.27 -10.51
CA ILE A 298 -2.77 13.46 -9.59
C ILE A 298 -3.11 12.82 -8.25
N ARG A 299 -2.08 12.35 -7.53
CA ARG A 299 -2.25 11.73 -6.21
C ARG A 299 -1.13 12.09 -5.26
N ALA A 300 -1.47 12.15 -3.98
CA ALA A 300 -0.52 12.16 -2.88
C ALA A 300 -0.92 11.08 -1.89
N GLY A 301 0.04 10.34 -1.34
CA GLY A 301 -0.24 9.31 -0.35
C GLY A 301 0.88 9.15 0.65
N ALA A 302 0.56 8.49 1.75
CA ALA A 302 1.48 8.22 2.83
C ALA A 302 1.26 6.80 3.37
N THR A 303 2.33 6.22 3.88
CA THR A 303 2.32 4.91 4.53
C THR A 303 3.19 4.95 5.78
N GLY A 304 2.78 4.18 6.78
CA GLY A 304 3.48 4.06 8.05
C GLY A 304 3.31 2.64 8.60
N SER A 305 4.37 2.07 9.16
CA SER A 305 4.33 0.77 9.81
C SER A 305 4.92 0.84 11.21
N GLU A 306 4.15 0.42 12.22
CA GLU A 306 4.61 0.39 13.62
C GLU A 306 5.69 -0.67 13.84
N GLY A 307 5.69 -1.74 13.03
CA GLY A 307 6.68 -2.81 13.13
C GLY A 307 7.84 -2.63 12.15
N ILE A 308 7.57 -2.24 10.89
CA ILE A 308 8.62 -2.16 9.84
C ILE A 308 9.50 -0.88 9.99
N ASP A 309 9.15 0.02 10.91
CA ASP A 309 9.74 1.37 11.09
C ASP A 309 9.91 2.11 9.75
N ALA A 310 8.92 1.95 8.89
CA ALA A 310 8.90 2.50 7.55
C ALA A 310 7.84 3.59 7.49
N VAL A 311 8.27 4.77 7.05
CA VAL A 311 7.43 5.92 6.75
C VAL A 311 7.79 6.43 5.36
N ALA A 312 6.79 6.67 4.53
CA ALA A 312 7.02 7.28 3.23
C ALA A 312 5.86 8.17 2.82
N ILE A 313 6.18 9.22 2.08
CA ILE A 313 5.24 10.02 1.32
C ILE A 313 5.53 9.76 -0.17
N MET A 314 4.48 9.65 -0.98
CA MET A 314 4.59 9.42 -2.41
C MET A 314 3.60 10.30 -3.17
N TYR A 315 4.04 10.81 -4.32
CA TYR A 315 3.20 11.56 -5.25
C TYR A 315 3.13 10.85 -6.59
N SER A 316 2.02 11.02 -7.31
CA SER A 316 1.88 10.53 -8.67
C SER A 316 1.18 11.49 -9.62
N GLY A 317 1.57 11.40 -10.88
CA GLY A 317 0.84 11.96 -12.02
C GLY A 317 0.50 10.83 -12.99
N ASP A 318 -0.78 10.74 -13.38
CA ASP A 318 -1.29 9.63 -14.15
C ASP A 318 -2.20 10.07 -15.29
N ILE A 319 -2.25 9.28 -16.36
CA ILE A 319 -3.22 9.41 -17.45
C ILE A 319 -3.85 8.05 -17.70
N SER A 320 -5.17 7.97 -17.60
CA SER A 320 -5.93 6.77 -17.90
C SER A 320 -6.75 6.93 -19.19
N SER A 321 -6.91 5.85 -19.94
CA SER A 321 -7.72 5.75 -21.15
C SER A 321 -8.74 4.63 -20.98
N SER A 322 -10.00 4.89 -21.33
CA SER A 322 -11.09 3.90 -21.29
C SER A 322 -11.83 3.91 -22.61
N TYR A 323 -11.70 2.82 -23.37
CA TYR A 323 -12.41 2.61 -24.63
C TYR A 323 -13.47 1.52 -24.47
N ARG A 324 -14.70 1.84 -24.85
CA ARG A 324 -15.87 0.98 -24.61
C ARG A 324 -16.51 0.56 -25.92
N ILE A 325 -16.87 -0.71 -26.00
CA ILE A 325 -17.57 -1.30 -27.14
C ILE A 325 -18.81 -1.97 -26.59
N ASN A 326 -19.98 -1.52 -27.03
CA ASN A 326 -21.26 -2.10 -26.64
C ASN A 326 -21.77 -3.02 -27.76
N TRP A 327 -22.18 -4.23 -27.40
CA TRP A 327 -22.84 -5.21 -28.27
C TRP A 327 -24.05 -5.79 -27.56
N GLY A 328 -25.25 -5.32 -27.92
CA GLY A 328 -26.48 -5.71 -27.22
C GLY A 328 -26.43 -5.26 -25.76
N ASP A 329 -26.52 -6.21 -24.83
CA ASP A 329 -26.42 -5.99 -23.38
C ASP A 329 -25.00 -6.18 -22.81
N LEU A 330 -24.02 -6.52 -23.66
CA LEU A 330 -22.62 -6.82 -23.31
C LEU A 330 -21.67 -5.68 -23.66
N ARG A 331 -20.81 -5.25 -22.73
CA ARG A 331 -19.82 -4.18 -22.95
C ARG A 331 -18.46 -4.70 -22.68
N LEU A 332 -17.63 -4.58 -23.70
CA LEU A 332 -16.20 -4.68 -23.57
C LEU A 332 -15.64 -3.31 -23.20
N ASN A 333 -14.82 -3.24 -22.16
CA ASN A 333 -14.06 -2.03 -21.81
C ASN A 333 -12.57 -2.37 -21.79
N ILE A 334 -11.81 -1.61 -22.56
CA ILE A 334 -10.36 -1.67 -22.65
C ILE A 334 -9.83 -0.44 -21.89
N GLY A 335 -9.16 -0.68 -20.77
CA GLY A 335 -8.62 0.34 -19.89
C GLY A 335 -7.10 0.32 -19.89
N ASN A 336 -6.44 1.46 -20.03
CA ASN A 336 -4.99 1.56 -19.91
C ASN A 336 -4.63 2.78 -19.05
N THR A 337 -3.65 2.65 -18.17
CA THR A 337 -3.13 3.75 -17.36
C THR A 337 -1.62 3.77 -17.45
N PHE A 338 -1.09 4.97 -17.67
CA PHE A 338 0.33 5.31 -17.50
C PHE A 338 0.43 6.23 -16.29
N GLY A 339 1.35 5.96 -15.38
CA GLY A 339 1.59 6.84 -14.24
C GLY A 339 3.06 6.89 -13.84
N TYR A 340 3.48 8.04 -13.33
CA TYR A 340 4.81 8.25 -12.75
C TYR A 340 4.67 8.50 -11.25
N TYR A 341 5.48 7.81 -10.46
CA TYR A 341 5.40 7.73 -9.00
C TYR A 341 6.76 8.07 -8.41
N GLU A 342 6.77 8.98 -7.44
CA GLU A 342 8.00 9.45 -6.79
C GLU A 342 7.80 9.55 -5.28
N THR A 343 8.75 9.04 -4.50
CA THR A 343 8.77 9.25 -3.05
C THR A 343 9.38 10.60 -2.69
N ALA A 344 8.89 11.21 -1.62
CA ALA A 344 9.48 12.41 -1.06
C ALA A 344 10.18 12.11 0.28
N PRO A 345 11.28 12.83 0.59
CA PRO A 345 11.94 12.72 1.88
C PRO A 345 11.00 13.13 3.02
N VAL A 346 11.06 12.38 4.13
CA VAL A 346 10.29 12.61 5.34
C VAL A 346 11.23 12.90 6.50
N THR A 347 11.15 14.09 7.09
CA THR A 347 11.94 14.45 8.26
C THR A 347 11.15 14.20 9.55
N ILE A 348 11.70 13.39 10.46
CA ILE A 348 11.16 13.10 11.80
C ILE A 348 12.24 13.40 12.84
N GLY A 349 12.04 14.46 13.63
CA GLY A 349 13.09 14.94 14.53
C GLY A 349 14.30 15.42 13.74
N ASP A 350 15.48 14.88 14.07
CA ASP A 350 16.74 15.18 13.38
C ASP A 350 17.06 14.21 12.23
N ASN A 351 16.21 13.20 12.00
CA ASN A 351 16.43 12.17 10.99
C ASN A 351 15.58 12.44 9.75
N THR A 352 16.16 12.20 8.57
CA THR A 352 15.44 12.23 7.29
C THR A 352 15.40 10.83 6.69
N VAL A 353 14.21 10.36 6.35
CA VAL A 353 13.95 9.09 5.68
C VAL A 353 13.64 9.40 4.22
N ASP A 354 14.49 8.93 3.30
CA ASP A 354 14.28 9.12 1.87
C ASP A 354 14.47 7.80 1.12
N TYR A 355 13.39 7.31 0.52
CA TYR A 355 13.43 6.11 -0.30
C TYR A 355 14.01 6.39 -1.69
N ASP A 356 13.98 7.65 -2.16
CA ASP A 356 14.39 8.07 -3.50
C ASP A 356 13.94 7.07 -4.59
N LEU A 357 12.67 6.66 -4.53
CA LEU A 357 12.05 5.76 -5.50
C LEU A 357 11.36 6.56 -6.60
N GLN A 358 11.65 6.20 -7.83
CA GLN A 358 11.14 6.77 -9.06
C GLN A 358 10.73 5.64 -10.00
N ASN A 359 9.43 5.52 -10.20
CA ASN A 359 8.89 4.43 -10.99
C ASN A 359 7.80 4.89 -11.95
N THR A 360 7.79 4.26 -13.12
CA THR A 360 6.66 4.32 -14.04
C THR A 360 5.82 3.06 -13.87
N VAL A 361 4.50 3.23 -13.75
CA VAL A 361 3.53 2.13 -13.65
C VAL A 361 2.66 2.11 -14.88
N LEU A 362 2.60 0.97 -15.54
CA LEU A 362 1.64 0.68 -16.60
C LEU A 362 0.59 -0.29 -16.08
N LYS A 363 -0.69 0.06 -16.20
CA LYS A 363 -1.80 -0.86 -15.93
C LYS A 363 -2.66 -1.00 -17.18
N ASN A 364 -2.81 -2.22 -17.68
CA ASN A 364 -3.66 -2.51 -18.85
C ASN A 364 -4.73 -3.51 -18.43
N GLY A 365 -5.98 -3.26 -18.77
CA GLY A 365 -7.06 -4.15 -18.37
C GLY A 365 -8.16 -4.27 -19.39
N LEU A 366 -8.85 -5.40 -19.29
CA LEU A 366 -10.01 -5.74 -20.07
C LEU A 366 -11.12 -6.11 -19.11
N SER A 367 -12.33 -5.61 -19.36
CA SER A 367 -13.52 -6.08 -18.66
C SER A 367 -14.66 -6.33 -19.62
N LEU A 368 -15.50 -7.30 -19.25
CA LEU A 368 -16.76 -7.60 -19.90
C LEU A 368 -17.87 -7.42 -18.86
N GLU A 369 -18.83 -6.57 -19.16
CA GLU A 369 -19.98 -6.28 -18.29
C GLU A 369 -21.28 -6.66 -19.01
N GLY A 370 -22.26 -7.21 -18.28
CA GLY A 370 -23.54 -7.64 -18.86
C GLY A 370 -24.71 -7.58 -17.87
N SER A 371 -25.93 -7.74 -18.39
CA SER A 371 -27.13 -7.89 -17.55
C SER A 371 -27.13 -9.24 -16.84
N LEU A 372 -27.61 -9.29 -15.60
CA LEU A 372 -27.93 -10.56 -14.94
C LEU A 372 -29.27 -11.17 -15.41
N GLY A 373 -30.08 -10.41 -16.15
CA GLY A 373 -31.42 -10.82 -16.56
C GLY A 373 -32.45 -10.94 -15.42
N THR A 374 -32.04 -10.65 -14.19
CA THR A 374 -32.87 -10.64 -12.97
C THR A 374 -32.68 -9.32 -12.21
N SER A 375 -33.56 -9.03 -11.25
CA SER A 375 -33.37 -7.94 -10.31
C SER A 375 -32.77 -8.40 -8.98
N LEU A 376 -32.00 -7.52 -8.34
CA LEU A 376 -31.47 -7.62 -6.98
C LEU A 376 -31.97 -6.39 -6.22
N PHE A 377 -32.60 -6.56 -5.05
CA PHE A 377 -33.16 -5.45 -4.26
C PHE A 377 -34.13 -4.55 -5.07
N SER A 378 -34.94 -5.17 -5.93
CA SER A 378 -35.87 -4.48 -6.85
C SER A 378 -35.18 -3.58 -7.90
N ARG A 379 -33.89 -3.78 -8.15
CA ARG A 379 -33.10 -3.08 -9.18
C ARG A 379 -32.54 -4.08 -10.19
N PRO A 380 -32.41 -3.75 -11.49
CA PRO A 380 -31.82 -4.64 -12.48
C PRO A 380 -30.42 -5.07 -12.06
N GLY A 381 -30.11 -6.35 -12.17
CA GLY A 381 -28.80 -6.89 -11.82
C GLY A 381 -27.77 -6.72 -12.94
N VAL A 382 -26.51 -6.56 -12.58
CA VAL A 382 -25.35 -6.49 -13.48
C VAL A 382 -24.23 -7.37 -12.96
N TRP A 383 -23.43 -7.88 -13.88
CA TRP A 383 -22.17 -8.55 -13.58
C TRP A 383 -21.04 -7.96 -14.40
N GLN A 384 -19.82 -8.09 -13.89
CA GLN A 384 -18.58 -7.75 -14.60
C GLN A 384 -17.54 -8.83 -14.33
N VAL A 385 -16.80 -9.24 -15.35
CA VAL A 385 -15.54 -9.97 -15.19
C VAL A 385 -14.41 -9.12 -15.75
N TYR A 386 -13.23 -9.20 -15.16
CA TYR A 386 -12.09 -8.41 -15.62
C TYR A 386 -10.75 -9.11 -15.39
N VAL A 387 -9.77 -8.67 -16.17
CA VAL A 387 -8.35 -8.93 -15.97
C VAL A 387 -7.59 -7.61 -16.07
N VAL A 388 -6.64 -7.39 -15.18
CA VAL A 388 -5.74 -6.22 -15.18
C VAL A 388 -4.32 -6.71 -15.01
N ASP A 389 -3.46 -6.30 -15.92
CA ASP A 389 -2.02 -6.51 -15.93
C ASP A 389 -1.33 -5.24 -15.42
N THR A 390 -0.36 -5.37 -14.52
CA THR A 390 0.39 -4.26 -13.94
C THR A 390 1.89 -4.48 -14.10
N HIS A 391 2.59 -3.50 -14.65
CA HIS A 391 4.03 -3.48 -14.80
C HIS A 391 4.64 -2.24 -14.15
N PHE A 392 5.78 -2.42 -13.49
CA PHE A 392 6.60 -1.35 -12.93
C PHE A 392 7.92 -1.24 -13.70
N PHE A 393 8.38 -0.01 -13.89
CA PHE A 393 9.67 0.32 -14.52
C PHE A 393 10.37 1.39 -13.69
N GLY A 394 11.69 1.53 -13.81
CA GLY A 394 12.48 2.48 -13.03
C GLY A 394 13.30 1.74 -11.97
N ASP A 395 13.19 2.18 -10.71
CA ASP A 395 13.84 1.49 -9.60
C ASP A 395 13.34 0.06 -9.42
N ARG A 396 14.24 -0.79 -8.92
CA ARG A 396 13.99 -2.23 -8.75
C ARG A 396 13.04 -2.46 -7.59
N LEU A 397 12.09 -3.35 -7.81
CA LEU A 397 11.02 -3.69 -6.88
C LEU A 397 10.94 -5.20 -6.68
N PHE A 398 10.47 -5.65 -5.52
CA PHE A 398 10.27 -7.08 -5.26
C PHE A 398 9.35 -7.74 -6.29
N LEU A 399 8.27 -7.05 -6.66
CA LEU A 399 7.41 -7.39 -7.78
C LEU A 399 7.40 -6.28 -8.81
N GLU A 400 7.99 -6.56 -9.98
CA GLU A 400 7.91 -5.68 -11.14
C GLU A 400 6.65 -5.96 -11.99
N HIS A 401 5.94 -7.06 -11.71
CA HIS A 401 4.77 -7.49 -12.47
C HIS A 401 3.76 -8.28 -11.64
N TYR A 402 2.46 -8.01 -11.81
CA TYR A 402 1.38 -8.85 -11.30
C TYR A 402 0.08 -8.67 -12.11
N ASN A 403 -0.84 -9.63 -11.93
CA ASN A 403 -2.16 -9.62 -12.55
C ASN A 403 -3.27 -9.66 -11.50
N ASP A 404 -4.35 -8.94 -11.75
CA ASP A 404 -5.62 -9.02 -11.03
C ASP A 404 -6.68 -9.66 -11.94
N ILE A 405 -7.39 -10.67 -11.46
CA ILE A 405 -8.54 -11.28 -12.13
C ILE A 405 -9.72 -11.19 -11.18
N GLY A 406 -10.87 -10.69 -11.63
CA GLY A 406 -12.01 -10.54 -10.74
C GLY A 406 -13.37 -10.67 -11.39
N VAL A 407 -14.35 -10.87 -10.53
CA VAL A 407 -15.78 -10.90 -10.85
C VAL A 407 -16.54 -10.01 -9.89
N LEU A 408 -17.48 -9.24 -10.40
CA LEU A 408 -18.39 -8.42 -9.63
C LEU A 408 -19.83 -8.75 -10.01
N VAL A 409 -20.72 -8.63 -9.04
CA VAL A 409 -22.18 -8.64 -9.21
C VAL A 409 -22.78 -7.50 -8.41
N GLY A 410 -23.86 -6.93 -8.92
CA GLY A 410 -24.49 -5.80 -8.24
C GLY A 410 -25.74 -5.33 -8.94
N THR A 411 -26.17 -4.13 -8.58
CA THR A 411 -27.39 -3.51 -9.12
C THR A 411 -27.04 -2.39 -10.09
N ARG A 412 -27.72 -2.33 -11.23
CA ARG A 412 -27.81 -1.15 -12.08
C ARG A 412 -28.78 -0.13 -11.48
N LYS A 413 -28.56 1.12 -11.82
CA LYS A 413 -29.49 2.23 -11.57
C LYS A 413 -30.82 1.97 -12.30
N THR A 414 -31.94 2.35 -11.69
CA THR A 414 -33.24 2.52 -12.35
C THR A 414 -33.56 4.01 -12.51
N ALA A 415 -34.06 4.42 -13.67
CA ALA A 415 -34.51 5.81 -13.91
C ALA A 415 -35.79 6.17 -13.12
N ASP A 416 -36.51 5.16 -12.61
CA ASP A 416 -37.93 5.33 -12.25
C ASP A 416 -38.25 5.72 -10.80
N SER A 417 -37.28 5.96 -9.90
CA SER A 417 -37.60 6.64 -8.62
C SER A 417 -36.37 7.01 -7.77
N GLN A 418 -36.26 8.31 -7.46
CA GLN A 418 -35.67 8.98 -6.27
C GLN A 418 -34.32 8.52 -5.67
N SER A 419 -33.62 7.52 -6.21
CA SER A 419 -32.47 6.91 -5.53
C SER A 419 -31.38 6.50 -6.53
N TRP A 420 -30.22 7.17 -6.45
CA TRP A 420 -29.04 6.99 -7.31
C TRP A 420 -28.06 5.97 -6.77
N ASP A 421 -28.56 5.07 -5.94
CA ASP A 421 -27.79 4.08 -5.25
C ASP A 421 -27.53 2.81 -6.05
N ALA A 422 -26.34 2.26 -5.82
CA ALA A 422 -25.92 1.00 -6.41
C ALA A 422 -25.13 0.20 -5.39
N PHE A 423 -25.48 -1.07 -5.29
CA PHE A 423 -24.76 -2.06 -4.50
C PHE A 423 -23.82 -2.87 -5.40
N GLN A 424 -22.62 -3.16 -4.92
CA GLN A 424 -21.72 -4.12 -5.55
C GLN A 424 -21.10 -5.08 -4.53
N LEU A 425 -20.94 -6.33 -4.96
CA LEU A 425 -20.17 -7.38 -4.31
C LEU A 425 -19.21 -7.94 -5.35
N GLY A 426 -17.96 -8.20 -4.96
CA GLY A 426 -17.01 -8.82 -5.87
C GLY A 426 -15.94 -9.64 -5.18
N LEU A 427 -15.29 -10.46 -5.99
CA LEU A 427 -14.15 -11.29 -5.63
C LEU A 427 -13.05 -11.06 -6.66
N ALA A 428 -11.83 -10.87 -6.17
CA ALA A 428 -10.65 -10.71 -7.00
C ALA A 428 -9.53 -11.62 -6.50
N TRP A 429 -8.76 -12.15 -7.45
CA TRP A 429 -7.53 -12.87 -7.22
C TRP A 429 -6.38 -12.08 -7.85
N THR A 430 -5.39 -11.74 -7.03
CA THR A 430 -4.15 -11.11 -7.47
C THR A 430 -3.04 -12.14 -7.46
N THR A 431 -2.27 -12.23 -8.55
CA THR A 431 -1.16 -13.18 -8.70
C THR A 431 0.07 -12.51 -9.29
N GLY A 432 1.22 -12.80 -8.70
CA GLY A 432 2.54 -12.36 -9.14
C GLY A 432 3.59 -13.39 -8.74
N ASN A 433 4.85 -13.17 -9.11
CA ASN A 433 5.93 -14.06 -8.69
C ASN A 433 6.03 -14.08 -7.16
N LYS A 434 5.92 -15.25 -6.52
CA LYS A 434 5.92 -15.39 -5.04
C LYS A 434 4.84 -14.54 -4.33
N TYR A 435 3.77 -14.17 -5.03
CA TYR A 435 2.67 -13.42 -4.42
C TYR A 435 1.32 -13.92 -4.89
N ASN A 436 0.42 -14.12 -3.94
CA ASN A 436 -0.98 -14.40 -4.22
C ASN A 436 -1.88 -13.72 -3.20
N ALA A 437 -2.99 -13.14 -3.65
CA ALA A 437 -3.99 -12.59 -2.74
C ALA A 437 -5.41 -12.84 -3.24
N ILE A 438 -6.35 -13.03 -2.30
CA ILE A 438 -7.78 -13.05 -2.58
C ILE A 438 -8.40 -11.87 -1.85
N ARG A 439 -9.22 -11.10 -2.56
CA ARG A 439 -9.95 -9.94 -2.03
C ARG A 439 -11.44 -10.11 -2.27
N ALA A 440 -12.23 -9.82 -1.25
CA ALA A 440 -13.66 -9.61 -1.38
C ALA A 440 -13.97 -8.12 -1.20
N ASN A 441 -14.82 -7.57 -2.07
CA ASN A 441 -15.26 -6.18 -1.96
C ASN A 441 -16.76 -6.10 -1.75
N LEU A 442 -17.18 -5.14 -0.92
CA LEU A 442 -18.56 -4.72 -0.75
C LEU A 442 -18.59 -3.21 -0.86
N SER A 443 -19.35 -2.63 -1.78
CA SER A 443 -19.51 -1.17 -1.79
C SER A 443 -20.91 -0.73 -2.15
N TYR A 444 -21.21 0.48 -1.69
CA TYR A 444 -22.49 1.13 -1.88
C TYR A 444 -22.24 2.56 -2.36
N ARG A 445 -22.87 2.91 -3.47
CA ARG A 445 -22.91 4.27 -4.02
C ARG A 445 -24.26 4.88 -3.67
N PHE A 446 -24.33 6.19 -3.43
CA PHE A 446 -25.56 6.92 -3.14
C PHE A 446 -25.50 8.39 -3.55
#